data_AF-A0A2N3U800-F1
#
_entry.id   AF-A0A2N3U800-F1
#
_cell.length_a   1.000
_cell.length_b   1.000
_cell.length_c   1.000
_cell.angle_alpha   90.00
_cell.angle_beta   90.00
_cell.angle_gamma   90.00
#
_symmetry.space_group_name_H-M   'P 1'
#
loop_
_entity.id
_entity.type
_entity.pdbx_description
1 polymer ?
#
loop_
_entity_poly.entity_id
_entity_poly.type
_entity_poly.pdbx_seq_one_letter_code
_entity_poly.pdbx_strand_id
1 'polypeptide(L)'
;MFGSNEKAVDSSVLLKSSEFRSLHQSVVSLDNIENIAVLPDKNYIVINGTVINLAKQTFGYSPELGFYNSYYEEGDRTPYTSLDSLLNAHSIKIDSVKAMAVIKGMKDAGISDVGIRKEGISYRWKVSAMYGEEGILYSSRKIPKDSTRFDLFENIEEDFYHFAVYN
;
A
#
# COMPACT_ATOMS: atom_id res chain seq x y z
N MET A 1 -9.60 -26.89 2.80
CA MET A 1 -9.80 -26.48 1.39
C MET A 1 -10.04 -24.98 1.38
N PHE A 2 -9.02 -24.19 1.04
CA PHE A 2 -9.19 -22.80 0.63
C PHE A 2 -8.50 -22.67 -0.72
N GLY A 3 -9.26 -22.89 -1.79
CA GLY A 3 -8.83 -22.53 -3.13
C GLY A 3 -9.05 -21.05 -3.31
N SER A 4 -8.04 -20.23 -3.03
CA SER A 4 -7.92 -18.94 -3.69
C SER A 4 -7.13 -19.19 -4.98
N ASN A 5 -7.84 -19.17 -6.11
CA ASN A 5 -7.22 -18.89 -7.41
C ASN A 5 -6.76 -17.42 -7.43
N GLU A 6 -5.87 -17.04 -6.52
CA GLU A 6 -5.09 -15.82 -6.67
C GLU A 6 -4.19 -16.06 -7.87
N LYS A 7 -4.52 -15.42 -9.01
CA LYS A 7 -3.61 -15.37 -10.15
C LYS A 7 -2.27 -14.87 -9.62
N ALA A 8 -1.22 -15.66 -9.80
CA ALA A 8 0.14 -15.20 -9.54
C ALA A 8 0.35 -13.88 -10.29
N VAL A 9 0.73 -12.83 -9.56
CA VAL A 9 1.01 -11.52 -10.13
C VAL A 9 2.42 -11.60 -10.72
N ASP A 10 2.52 -11.63 -12.03
CA ASP A 10 3.82 -11.50 -12.71
C ASP A 10 4.26 -10.03 -12.62
N SER A 11 5.36 -9.80 -11.92
CA SER A 11 5.90 -8.45 -11.67
C SER A 11 6.31 -7.72 -12.96
N SER A 12 6.84 -8.45 -13.94
CA SER A 12 7.24 -7.87 -15.23
C SER A 12 6.03 -7.47 -16.07
N VAL A 13 4.94 -8.22 -15.98
CA VAL A 13 3.66 -7.87 -16.63
C VAL A 13 3.02 -6.69 -15.93
N LEU A 14 2.97 -6.70 -14.59
CA LEU A 14 2.40 -5.62 -13.79
C LEU A 14 3.13 -4.30 -14.04
N LEU A 15 4.46 -4.30 -14.02
CA LEU A 15 5.27 -3.09 -14.25
C LEU A 15 4.96 -2.41 -15.60
N LYS A 16 4.62 -3.21 -16.61
CA LYS A 16 4.29 -2.72 -17.96
C LYS A 16 2.83 -2.30 -18.12
N SER A 17 1.98 -2.55 -17.13
CA SER A 17 0.56 -2.21 -17.20
C SER A 17 0.32 -0.71 -17.10
N SER A 18 -0.75 -0.24 -17.74
CA SER A 18 -1.19 1.17 -17.65
C SER A 18 -1.60 1.54 -16.22
N GLU A 19 -2.19 0.58 -15.50
CA GLU A 19 -2.69 0.72 -14.15
C GLU A 19 -1.53 1.00 -13.18
N PHE A 20 -0.48 0.17 -13.25
CA PHE A 20 0.70 0.34 -12.41
C PHE A 20 1.43 1.66 -12.71
N ARG A 21 1.61 2.00 -13.99
CA ARG A 21 2.30 3.24 -14.38
C ARG A 21 1.55 4.49 -13.90
N SER A 22 0.23 4.49 -14.00
CA SER A 22 -0.62 5.58 -13.51
C SER A 22 -0.59 5.68 -11.98
N LEU A 23 -0.61 4.54 -11.30
CA LEU A 23 -0.43 4.46 -9.84
C LEU A 23 0.94 5.03 -9.44
N HIS A 24 2.02 4.58 -10.08
CA HIS A 24 3.38 5.02 -9.78
C HIS A 24 3.52 6.53 -9.91
N GLN A 25 3.03 7.13 -11.01
CA GLN A 25 3.00 8.58 -11.19
C GLN A 25 2.23 9.32 -10.09
N SER A 26 1.11 8.76 -9.64
CA SER A 26 0.33 9.35 -8.55
C SER A 26 1.10 9.31 -7.23
N VAL A 27 1.77 8.19 -6.95
CA VAL A 27 2.52 7.97 -5.70
C VAL A 27 3.78 8.83 -5.63
N VAL A 28 4.54 8.98 -6.71
CA VAL A 28 5.75 9.85 -6.72
C VAL A 28 5.41 11.33 -6.50
N SER A 29 4.15 11.73 -6.68
CA SER A 29 3.67 13.10 -6.47
C SER A 29 3.17 13.37 -5.05
N LEU A 30 3.26 12.37 -4.16
CA LEU A 30 2.84 12.50 -2.77
C LEU A 30 3.97 13.08 -1.92
N ASP A 31 3.60 14.02 -1.06
CA ASP A 31 4.46 14.57 -0.03
C ASP A 31 3.96 14.13 1.34
N ASN A 32 4.87 13.85 2.29
CA ASN A 32 4.55 13.52 3.70
C ASN A 32 3.71 12.25 3.91
N ILE A 33 3.63 11.37 2.92
CA ILE A 33 3.01 10.05 3.05
C ILE A 33 4.11 9.00 3.18
N GLU A 34 3.99 8.15 4.21
CA GLU A 34 4.89 7.03 4.45
C GLU A 34 4.22 5.70 4.06
N ASN A 35 2.90 5.60 4.20
CA ASN A 35 2.17 4.37 3.90
C ASN A 35 0.73 4.65 3.49
N ILE A 36 0.28 3.93 2.47
CA ILE A 36 -1.13 3.80 2.09
C ILE A 36 -1.43 2.31 1.92
N ALA A 37 -2.48 1.81 2.56
CA ALA A 37 -2.97 0.45 2.37
C ALA A 37 -4.47 0.41 2.09
N VAL A 38 -4.89 -0.60 1.32
CA VAL A 38 -6.29 -0.96 1.08
C VAL A 38 -6.53 -2.30 1.74
N LEU A 39 -7.43 -2.35 2.72
CA LEU A 39 -7.74 -3.58 3.43
C LEU A 39 -8.62 -4.50 2.56
N PRO A 40 -8.73 -5.80 2.89
CA PRO A 40 -9.58 -6.74 2.16
C PRO A 40 -11.03 -6.26 1.98
N ASP A 41 -11.63 -5.66 3.00
CA ASP A 41 -12.83 -4.84 2.82
C ASP A 41 -12.43 -3.49 2.21
N LYS A 42 -12.77 -3.32 0.93
CA LYS A 42 -12.39 -2.18 0.09
C LYS A 42 -12.93 -0.82 0.55
N ASN A 43 -13.82 -0.79 1.55
CA ASN A 43 -14.28 0.43 2.19
C ASN A 43 -13.28 0.97 3.23
N TYR A 44 -12.33 0.14 3.67
CA TYR A 44 -11.31 0.53 4.63
C TYR A 44 -9.96 0.78 3.95
N ILE A 45 -9.39 1.92 4.28
CA ILE A 45 -8.05 2.33 3.85
C ILE A 45 -7.23 2.70 5.09
N VAL A 46 -5.92 2.59 4.97
CA VAL A 46 -4.98 3.06 6.00
C VAL A 46 -4.06 4.08 5.35
N ILE A 47 -3.90 5.25 5.97
CA ILE A 47 -2.94 6.27 5.51
C ILE A 47 -2.16 6.77 6.72
N ASN A 48 -0.83 6.63 6.69
CA ASN A 48 0.07 6.97 7.81
C ASN A 48 -0.45 6.49 9.18
N GLY A 49 -0.95 5.25 9.24
CA GLY A 49 -1.50 4.66 10.45
C GLY A 49 -2.88 5.18 10.86
N THR A 50 -3.57 5.97 10.05
CA THR A 50 -4.99 6.32 10.26
C THR A 50 -5.86 5.34 9.47
N VAL A 51 -6.74 4.61 10.15
CA VAL A 51 -7.67 3.68 9.50
C VAL A 51 -8.98 4.40 9.23
N ILE A 52 -9.43 4.41 7.98
CA ILE A 52 -10.58 5.21 7.53
C ILE A 52 -11.59 4.27 6.89
N ASN A 53 -12.83 4.28 7.40
CA ASN A 53 -13.98 3.66 6.76
C ASN A 53 -14.70 4.69 5.89
N LEU A 54 -14.50 4.58 4.58
CA LEU A 54 -15.08 5.50 3.59
C LEU A 54 -16.62 5.40 3.52
N ALA A 55 -17.18 4.23 3.80
CA ALA A 55 -18.61 3.99 3.70
C ALA A 55 -19.39 4.56 4.89
N LYS A 56 -18.84 4.44 6.11
CA LYS A 56 -19.47 4.97 7.34
C LYS A 56 -19.03 6.39 7.69
N GLN A 57 -18.02 6.92 6.99
CA GLN A 57 -17.38 8.20 7.32
C GLN A 57 -16.83 8.23 8.74
N THR A 58 -16.13 7.16 9.12
CA THR A 58 -15.50 7.00 10.42
C THR A 58 -14.01 6.73 10.28
N PHE A 59 -13.24 6.98 11.34
CA PHE A 59 -11.82 6.70 11.40
C PHE A 59 -11.37 6.28 12.80
N GLY A 60 -10.17 5.72 12.85
CA GLY A 60 -9.39 5.45 14.06
C GLY A 60 -7.91 5.34 13.70
N TYR A 61 -7.13 4.68 14.56
CA TYR A 61 -5.68 4.55 14.38
C TYR A 61 -5.28 3.09 14.31
N SER A 62 -4.26 2.79 13.51
CA SER A 62 -3.78 1.43 13.31
C SER A 62 -3.32 0.84 14.64
N PRO A 63 -3.72 -0.40 14.96
CA PRO A 63 -3.27 -1.08 16.17
C PRO A 63 -1.79 -1.44 16.07
N GLU A 64 -1.07 -1.42 17.20
CA GLU A 64 0.37 -1.73 17.26
C GLU A 64 0.69 -3.18 16.83
N LEU A 65 -0.21 -4.12 17.12
CA LEU A 65 -0.11 -5.54 16.76
C LEU A 65 -1.52 -6.05 16.45
N GLY A 66 -1.92 -6.03 15.18
CA GLY A 66 -3.31 -6.29 14.80
C GLY A 66 -3.47 -7.33 13.70
N PHE A 67 -4.37 -8.28 13.93
CA PHE A 67 -5.07 -8.95 12.84
C PHE A 67 -5.98 -7.95 12.12
N TYR A 68 -6.39 -8.24 10.88
CA TYR A 68 -7.27 -7.35 10.10
C TYR A 68 -8.52 -6.89 10.86
N ASN A 69 -9.10 -7.73 11.72
CA ASN A 69 -10.29 -7.37 12.51
C ASN A 69 -10.08 -6.11 13.38
N SER A 70 -8.91 -5.96 13.99
CA SER A 70 -8.62 -4.80 14.83
C SER A 70 -8.61 -3.50 14.02
N TYR A 71 -8.18 -3.55 12.75
CA TYR A 71 -8.23 -2.38 11.88
C TYR A 71 -9.68 -1.97 11.58
N TYR A 72 -10.58 -2.94 11.34
CA TYR A 72 -11.98 -2.63 11.08
C TYR A 72 -12.68 -2.02 12.30
N GLU A 73 -12.42 -2.55 13.49
CA GLU A 73 -12.92 -1.99 14.74
C GLU A 73 -12.42 -0.55 14.95
N GLU A 74 -11.14 -0.27 14.72
CA GLU A 74 -10.58 1.07 14.81
C GLU A 74 -11.19 2.02 13.77
N GLY A 75 -11.31 1.60 12.52
CA GLY A 75 -11.91 2.39 11.44
C GLY A 75 -13.37 2.78 11.66
N ASP A 76 -14.08 2.09 12.56
CA ASP A 76 -15.48 2.35 12.91
C ASP A 76 -15.67 3.29 14.12
N ARG A 77 -14.59 3.75 14.77
CA ARG A 77 -14.66 4.45 16.07
C ARG A 77 -15.23 5.87 16.01
N THR A 78 -14.61 6.74 15.21
CA THR A 78 -14.82 8.20 15.32
C THR A 78 -15.38 8.75 14.01
N PRO A 79 -16.55 9.41 13.99
CA PRO A 79 -17.04 10.04 12.78
C PRO A 79 -16.17 11.23 12.36
N TYR A 80 -16.03 11.44 11.05
CA TYR A 80 -15.45 12.65 10.48
C TYR A 80 -16.47 13.37 9.59
N THR A 81 -16.38 14.69 9.51
CA THR A 81 -17.34 15.52 8.75
C THR A 81 -16.94 15.69 7.28
N SER A 82 -15.64 15.62 6.99
CA SER A 82 -15.09 15.71 5.65
C SER A 82 -13.80 14.90 5.57
N LEU A 83 -13.64 14.16 4.46
CA LEU A 83 -12.41 13.44 4.19
C LEU A 83 -11.23 14.40 4.04
N ASP A 84 -11.42 15.57 3.41
CA ASP A 84 -10.38 16.60 3.32
C ASP A 84 -9.95 17.10 4.70
N SER A 85 -10.89 17.28 5.62
CA SER A 85 -10.55 17.73 6.98
C SER A 85 -9.74 16.67 7.74
N LEU A 86 -10.10 15.39 7.57
CA LEU A 86 -9.38 14.28 8.17
C LEU A 86 -7.96 14.15 7.58
N LEU A 87 -7.84 14.20 6.26
CA LEU A 87 -6.58 14.03 5.55
C LEU A 87 -5.66 15.24 5.64
N ASN A 88 -6.18 16.44 5.90
CA ASN A 88 -5.39 17.64 6.18
C ASN A 88 -4.99 17.78 7.66
N ALA A 89 -5.44 16.86 8.54
CA ALA A 89 -4.91 16.82 9.90
C ALA A 89 -3.39 16.61 9.89
N HIS A 90 -2.71 17.09 10.95
CA HIS A 90 -1.25 17.29 10.97
C HIS A 90 -0.39 16.08 10.58
N SER A 91 -0.93 14.86 10.65
CA SER A 91 -0.24 13.58 10.41
C SER A 91 -0.29 13.07 8.96
N ILE A 92 -1.20 13.55 8.11
CA ILE A 92 -1.38 13.01 6.75
C ILE A 92 -1.07 14.05 5.67
N LYS A 93 -1.63 15.27 5.77
CA LYS A 93 -1.42 16.39 4.85
C LYS A 93 -1.49 16.02 3.35
N ILE A 94 -2.53 15.26 2.97
CA ILE A 94 -2.80 14.92 1.57
C ILE A 94 -4.18 15.45 1.15
N ASP A 95 -4.26 15.90 -0.10
CA ASP A 95 -5.52 16.22 -0.77
C ASP A 95 -6.35 14.94 -1.01
N SER A 96 -7.67 14.98 -0.75
CA SER A 96 -8.51 13.79 -0.88
C SER A 96 -8.62 13.28 -2.32
N VAL A 97 -8.57 14.16 -3.33
CA VAL A 97 -8.58 13.74 -4.75
C VAL A 97 -7.32 12.96 -5.06
N LYS A 98 -6.14 13.43 -4.62
CA LYS A 98 -4.88 12.69 -4.75
C LYS A 98 -4.93 11.35 -4.02
N ALA A 99 -5.40 11.32 -2.78
CA ALA A 99 -5.51 10.09 -1.99
C ALA A 99 -6.41 9.07 -2.70
N MET A 100 -7.59 9.50 -3.16
CA MET A 100 -8.54 8.64 -3.85
C MET A 100 -8.05 8.17 -5.22
N ALA A 101 -7.27 8.98 -5.93
CA ALA A 101 -6.63 8.57 -7.18
C ALA A 101 -5.62 7.43 -6.93
N VAL A 102 -4.80 7.54 -5.88
CA VAL A 102 -3.85 6.49 -5.48
C VAL A 102 -4.60 5.21 -5.06
N ILE A 103 -5.62 5.33 -4.21
CA ILE A 103 -6.44 4.19 -3.76
C ILE A 103 -7.10 3.47 -4.95
N LYS A 104 -7.62 4.24 -5.92
CA LYS A 104 -8.17 3.68 -7.15
C LYS A 104 -7.09 2.96 -7.95
N GLY A 105 -5.94 3.58 -8.17
CA GLY A 105 -4.82 2.97 -8.89
C GLY A 105 -4.32 1.67 -8.22
N MET A 106 -4.28 1.64 -6.89
CA MET A 106 -3.95 0.43 -6.12
C MET A 106 -4.95 -0.69 -6.40
N LYS A 107 -6.26 -0.40 -6.32
CA LYS A 107 -7.32 -1.38 -6.60
C LYS A 107 -7.27 -1.90 -8.03
N ASP A 108 -7.02 -1.02 -9.00
CA ASP A 108 -6.95 -1.38 -10.43
C ASP A 108 -5.70 -2.22 -10.74
N ALA A 109 -4.57 -1.93 -10.09
CA ALA A 109 -3.31 -2.64 -10.27
C ALA A 109 -3.19 -3.93 -9.41
N GLY A 110 -4.15 -4.18 -8.52
CA GLY A 110 -4.08 -5.30 -7.58
C GLY A 110 -3.04 -5.13 -6.46
N ILE A 111 -2.69 -3.88 -6.15
CA ILE A 111 -1.79 -3.52 -5.05
C ILE A 111 -2.61 -3.30 -3.78
N SER A 112 -2.21 -3.92 -2.68
CA SER A 112 -2.85 -3.77 -1.36
C SER A 112 -2.12 -2.78 -0.48
N ASP A 113 -0.82 -2.57 -0.67
CA ASP A 113 -0.04 -1.65 0.15
C ASP A 113 1.04 -0.93 -0.66
N VAL A 114 1.18 0.37 -0.38
CA VAL A 114 2.27 1.22 -0.84
C VAL A 114 3.04 1.74 0.37
N GLY A 115 4.36 1.50 0.39
CA GLY A 115 5.28 2.06 1.36
C GLY A 115 6.20 3.07 0.70
N ILE A 116 6.35 4.26 1.29
CA ILE A 116 7.25 5.31 0.81
C ILE A 116 8.29 5.52 1.92
N ARG A 117 9.52 5.08 1.67
CA ARG A 117 10.63 5.19 2.63
C ARG A 117 11.86 5.77 1.95
N LYS A 118 12.90 6.02 2.74
CA LYS A 118 14.18 6.58 2.26
C LYS A 118 14.83 5.69 1.20
N GLU A 119 14.58 4.39 1.27
CA GLU A 119 15.12 3.37 0.38
C GLU A 119 14.40 3.34 -0.98
N GLY A 120 13.19 3.89 -1.07
CA GLY A 120 12.37 3.85 -2.27
C GLY A 120 10.88 3.69 -1.99
N ILE A 121 10.14 3.33 -3.03
CA ILE A 121 8.69 3.11 -2.99
C ILE A 121 8.41 1.63 -3.21
N SER A 122 7.81 0.97 -2.22
CA SER A 122 7.37 -0.41 -2.33
C SER A 122 5.89 -0.48 -2.70
N TYR A 123 5.56 -1.39 -3.62
CA TYR A 123 4.19 -1.74 -4.04
C TYR A 123 3.99 -3.22 -3.76
N ARG A 124 3.06 -3.55 -2.86
CA ARG A 124 2.87 -4.90 -2.33
C ARG A 124 1.47 -5.39 -2.65
N TRP A 125 1.35 -6.63 -3.13
CA TRP A 125 0.06 -7.31 -3.36
C TRP A 125 -0.18 -8.44 -2.36
N LYS A 126 0.86 -8.92 -1.68
CA LYS A 126 0.75 -9.82 -0.52
C LYS A 126 1.40 -9.17 0.69
N VAL A 127 0.62 -8.97 1.74
CA VAL A 127 1.12 -8.64 3.09
C VAL A 127 0.37 -9.53 4.07
N SER A 128 1.03 -10.57 4.55
CA SER A 128 0.45 -11.51 5.50
C SER A 128 1.51 -12.08 6.42
N ALA A 129 1.24 -12.04 7.73
CA ALA A 129 2.05 -12.76 8.73
C ALA A 129 2.09 -14.28 8.50
N MET A 130 1.26 -14.82 7.61
CA MET A 130 1.19 -16.24 7.28
C MET A 130 1.79 -16.59 5.91
N TYR A 131 1.91 -15.62 4.99
CA TYR A 131 2.31 -15.86 3.59
C TYR A 131 3.49 -15.00 3.11
N GLY A 132 4.08 -14.21 4.01
CA GLY A 132 5.19 -13.31 3.67
C GLY A 132 4.76 -12.02 2.98
N GLU A 133 5.73 -11.33 2.39
CA GLU A 133 5.52 -10.11 1.61
C GLU A 133 6.00 -10.33 0.17
N GLU A 134 5.26 -9.84 -0.83
CA GLU A 134 5.67 -9.91 -2.24
C GLU A 134 5.31 -8.59 -2.93
N GLY A 135 6.24 -8.05 -3.70
CA GLY A 135 6.11 -6.71 -4.25
C GLY A 135 7.12 -6.29 -5.32
N ILE A 136 6.95 -5.04 -5.76
CA ILE A 136 7.92 -4.29 -6.56
C ILE A 136 8.46 -3.15 -5.70
N LEU A 137 9.78 -2.98 -5.68
CA LEU A 137 10.46 -1.83 -5.11
C LEU A 137 11.00 -0.94 -6.23
N TYR A 138 10.58 0.32 -6.24
CA TYR A 138 11.20 1.37 -7.03
C TYR A 138 12.25 2.08 -6.19
N SER A 139 13.49 2.16 -6.66
CA SER A 139 14.55 2.92 -6.02
C SER A 139 15.53 3.49 -7.05
N SER A 140 15.73 4.80 -7.01
CA SER A 140 16.77 5.49 -7.80
C SER A 140 18.19 5.21 -7.32
N ARG A 141 18.34 4.49 -6.21
CA ARG A 141 19.62 4.04 -5.69
C ARG A 141 19.77 2.56 -6.00
N LYS A 142 20.95 2.17 -6.50
CA LYS A 142 21.27 0.74 -6.58
C LYS A 142 21.29 0.14 -5.19
N ILE A 143 20.45 -0.86 -4.96
CA ILE A 143 20.38 -1.60 -3.71
C ILE A 143 21.14 -2.91 -3.87
N PRO A 144 22.27 -3.11 -3.17
CA PRO A 144 22.97 -4.39 -3.18
C PRO A 144 22.08 -5.48 -2.58
N LYS A 145 21.92 -6.61 -3.27
CA LYS A 145 21.10 -7.75 -2.79
C LYS A 145 21.46 -8.16 -1.36
N ASP A 146 22.76 -8.27 -1.06
CA ASP A 146 23.29 -8.69 0.25
C ASP A 146 23.04 -7.66 1.38
N SER A 147 22.53 -6.47 1.05
CA SER A 147 22.15 -5.44 2.02
C SER A 147 20.66 -5.41 2.34
N THR A 148 19.87 -6.33 1.76
CA THR A 148 18.42 -6.39 1.93
C THR A 148 18.00 -7.57 2.80
N ARG A 149 16.83 -7.44 3.42
CA ARG A 149 16.19 -8.49 4.21
C ARG A 149 15.31 -9.43 3.37
N PHE A 150 15.35 -9.32 2.05
CA PHE A 150 14.45 -10.03 1.15
C PHE A 150 15.04 -11.38 0.75
N ASP A 151 14.24 -12.44 0.78
CA ASP A 151 14.66 -13.78 0.33
C ASP A 151 14.85 -13.81 -1.19
N LEU A 152 14.02 -13.04 -1.91
CA LEU A 152 14.15 -12.79 -3.33
C LEU A 152 14.29 -11.28 -3.57
N PHE A 153 15.29 -10.91 -4.37
CA PHE A 153 15.49 -9.53 -4.81
C PHE A 153 16.14 -9.52 -6.19
N GLU A 154 15.37 -9.17 -7.21
CA GLU A 154 15.77 -9.26 -8.61
C GLU A 154 15.46 -7.96 -9.34
N ASN A 155 16.43 -7.44 -10.07
CA ASN A 155 16.19 -6.29 -10.93
C ASN A 155 15.37 -6.73 -12.15
N ILE A 156 14.22 -6.10 -12.36
CA ILE A 156 13.28 -6.43 -13.45
C ILE A 156 13.24 -5.34 -14.53
N GLU A 157 13.56 -4.09 -14.16
CA GLU A 157 13.72 -2.93 -15.05
C GLU A 157 14.64 -1.91 -14.37
N GLU A 158 15.06 -0.85 -15.08
CA GLU A 158 15.82 0.25 -14.49
C GLU A 158 15.10 0.80 -13.25
N ASP A 159 15.81 0.85 -12.12
CA ASP A 159 15.30 1.26 -10.80
C ASP A 159 14.18 0.41 -10.19
N PHE A 160 13.68 -0.63 -10.88
CA PHE A 160 12.63 -1.51 -10.38
C PHE A 160 13.16 -2.90 -10.04
N TYR A 161 12.79 -3.35 -8.84
CA TYR A 161 13.18 -4.64 -8.30
C TYR A 161 11.94 -5.44 -7.89
N HIS A 162 11.82 -6.67 -8.34
CA HIS A 162 10.92 -7.64 -7.71
C HIS A 162 11.52 -8.06 -6.37
N PHE A 163 10.68 -8.17 -5.34
CA PHE A 163 11.10 -8.71 -4.05
C PHE A 163 10.06 -9.66 -3.45
N ALA A 164 10.56 -10.62 -2.66
CA ALA A 164 9.74 -11.45 -1.79
C ALA A 164 10.43 -11.68 -0.45
N VAL A 165 9.61 -11.78 0.61
CA VAL A 165 9.96 -12.28 1.95
C VAL A 165 9.07 -13.47 2.20
N TYR A 166 9.64 -14.61 2.58
CA TYR A 166 8.95 -15.83 2.95
C TYR A 166 9.03 -15.99 4.47
N ASN A 167 7.95 -16.47 5.09
CA ASN A 167 7.91 -16.77 6.53
C ASN A 167 8.33 -18.21 6.82
#